data_AF-A0A2E3QMQ0-F1
#
_entry.id   AF-A0A2E3QMQ0-F1
#
_cell.length_a   1.000
_cell.length_b   1.000
_cell.length_c   1.000
_cell.angle_alpha   90.00
_cell.angle_beta   90.00
_cell.angle_gamma   90.00
#
_symmetry.space_group_name_H-M   'P 1'
#
loop_
_entity.id
_entity.type
_entity.pdbx_description
1 polymer ?
#
loop_
_entity_poly.entity_id
_entity_poly.type
_entity_poly.pdbx_seq_one_letter_code
_entity_poly.pdbx_strand_id
1 'polypeptide(L)'
;MGVKKETRLEVNDIWEVMFTQRAIRYWVEEPVSRELIERVIEAASKAPSGSNHQPWIFVVADRDPVKTRLAEALRDYYEEGPLKTLVESSQKTEDSSQRLMMSGAENFFTNLRTAPAIIIPCLYKLSSPTSEMNTLAAGSSIYLAVQNMLLAARALGLGTLMTTSHSLIEEVIREVCRIPEDAQPAALIPIGFPAVKFGPTKRKPVRDIIVWNQWK
;
A
#
# COMPACT_ATOMS: atom_id res chain seq x y z
N MET A 1 -20.14 7.86 -15.21
CA MET A 1 -20.41 6.49 -15.72
C MET A 1 -20.10 5.51 -14.60
N GLY A 2 -21.13 4.96 -13.96
CA GLY A 2 -20.98 4.09 -12.79
C GLY A 2 -20.19 2.83 -13.11
N VAL A 3 -19.16 2.56 -12.31
CA VAL A 3 -18.42 1.29 -12.35
C VAL A 3 -19.42 0.17 -12.00
N LYS A 4 -19.78 -0.66 -12.99
CA LYS A 4 -20.70 -1.79 -12.82
C LYS A 4 -20.19 -2.75 -11.73
N LYS A 5 -21.14 -3.36 -10.99
CA LYS A 5 -20.93 -4.40 -9.96
C LYS A 5 -20.00 -5.55 -10.41
N GLU A 6 -19.89 -5.83 -11.71
CA GLU A 6 -19.01 -6.87 -12.27
C GLU A 6 -17.51 -6.65 -11.97
N THR A 7 -17.09 -5.41 -11.72
CA THR A 7 -15.68 -5.10 -11.39
C THR A 7 -15.31 -5.40 -9.94
N ARG A 8 -16.29 -5.81 -9.12
CA ARG A 8 -16.17 -6.09 -7.68
C ARG A 8 -16.22 -7.58 -7.35
N LEU A 9 -16.14 -8.45 -8.36
CA LEU A 9 -16.24 -9.89 -8.14
C LEU A 9 -15.02 -10.37 -7.36
N GLU A 10 -15.29 -11.17 -6.32
CA GLU A 10 -14.24 -11.92 -5.65
C GLU A 10 -13.53 -12.80 -6.69
N VAL A 11 -12.20 -12.83 -6.63
CA VAL A 11 -11.36 -13.64 -7.53
C VAL A 11 -10.62 -14.65 -6.68
N ASN A 12 -10.90 -15.93 -6.92
CA ASN A 12 -10.28 -17.03 -6.20
C ASN A 12 -9.09 -17.66 -6.94
N ASP A 13 -8.86 -17.28 -8.21
CA ASP A 13 -7.70 -17.73 -8.96
C ASP A 13 -6.45 -16.92 -8.55
N ILE A 14 -5.48 -17.59 -7.94
CA ILE A 14 -4.28 -16.95 -7.42
C ILE A 14 -3.45 -16.28 -8.52
N TRP A 15 -3.43 -16.83 -9.73
CA TRP A 15 -2.69 -16.25 -10.84
C TRP A 15 -3.34 -14.96 -11.31
N GLU A 16 -4.66 -14.94 -11.45
CA GLU A 16 -5.39 -13.72 -11.77
C GLU A 16 -5.16 -12.65 -10.70
N VAL A 17 -5.26 -13.02 -9.42
CA VAL A 17 -4.98 -12.10 -8.30
C VAL A 17 -3.57 -11.53 -8.42
N MET A 18 -2.54 -12.38 -8.52
CA MET A 18 -1.14 -11.93 -8.58
C MET A 18 -0.83 -11.08 -9.81
N PHE A 19 -1.43 -11.38 -10.96
CA PHE A 19 -1.11 -10.72 -12.24
C PHE A 19 -1.89 -9.42 -12.43
N THR A 20 -2.99 -9.24 -11.69
CA THR A 20 -3.83 -8.03 -11.74
C THR A 20 -3.76 -7.17 -10.48
N GLN A 21 -3.12 -7.65 -9.40
CA GLN A 21 -2.76 -6.81 -8.27
C GLN A 21 -1.83 -5.70 -8.77
N ARG A 22 -2.24 -4.45 -8.55
CA ARG A 22 -1.53 -3.24 -8.94
C ARG A 22 -1.83 -2.13 -7.96
N ALA A 23 -1.00 -1.08 -7.97
CA ALA A 23 -1.29 0.13 -7.22
C ALA A 23 -2.60 0.77 -7.71
N ILE A 24 -3.64 0.69 -6.89
CA ILE A 24 -4.88 1.44 -7.06
C ILE A 24 -4.73 2.73 -6.26
N ARG A 25 -4.97 3.86 -6.92
CA ARG A 25 -4.88 5.20 -6.33
C ARG A 25 -6.18 5.99 -6.46
N TYR A 26 -7.27 5.33 -6.86
CA TYR A 26 -8.57 5.94 -7.09
C TYR A 26 -9.64 5.04 -6.45
N TRP A 27 -10.42 5.59 -5.54
CA TRP A 27 -11.44 4.87 -4.78
C TRP A 27 -12.79 5.57 -4.89
N VAL A 28 -13.85 4.80 -4.76
CA VAL A 28 -15.17 5.36 -4.47
C VAL A 28 -15.31 5.54 -2.95
N GLU A 29 -16.16 6.48 -2.52
CA GLU A 29 -16.37 6.78 -1.09
C GLU A 29 -17.21 5.73 -0.35
N GLU A 30 -17.58 4.63 -1.02
CA GLU A 30 -18.31 3.53 -0.40
C GLU A 30 -17.46 2.92 0.74
N PRO A 31 -18.00 2.85 1.98
CA PRO A 31 -17.24 2.37 3.11
C PRO A 31 -16.89 0.88 2.95
N VAL A 32 -15.70 0.50 3.44
CA VAL A 32 -15.32 -0.91 3.59
C VAL A 32 -15.72 -1.37 4.99
N SER A 33 -16.37 -2.51 5.11
CA SER A 33 -16.76 -3.03 6.42
C SER A 33 -15.54 -3.47 7.24
N ARG A 34 -15.68 -3.47 8.58
CA ARG A 34 -14.60 -3.90 9.47
C ARG A 34 -14.22 -5.35 9.25
N GLU A 35 -15.21 -6.19 9.00
CA GLU A 35 -15.03 -7.62 8.74
C GLU A 35 -14.16 -7.86 7.49
N LEU A 36 -14.33 -7.03 6.45
CA LEU A 36 -13.48 -7.10 5.26
C LEU A 36 -12.05 -6.65 5.56
N ILE A 37 -11.87 -5.57 6.33
CA ILE A 37 -10.54 -5.10 6.75
C ILE A 37 -9.85 -6.16 7.62
N GLU A 38 -10.57 -6.75 8.58
CA GLU A 38 -10.09 -7.83 9.44
C GLU A 38 -9.69 -9.06 8.62
N ARG A 39 -10.49 -9.47 7.63
CA ARG A 39 -10.16 -10.59 6.74
C ARG A 39 -8.89 -10.33 5.91
N VAL A 40 -8.70 -9.09 5.46
CA VAL A 40 -7.48 -8.65 4.76
C VAL A 40 -6.25 -8.70 5.69
N ILE A 41 -6.39 -8.24 6.93
CA ILE A 41 -5.32 -8.28 7.95
C ILE A 41 -5.05 -9.73 8.42
N GLU A 42 -6.07 -10.57 8.50
CA GLU A 42 -5.91 -11.99 8.82
C GLU A 42 -5.02 -12.67 7.77
N ALA A 43 -5.24 -12.40 6.48
CA ALA A 43 -4.37 -12.90 5.42
C ALA A 43 -2.92 -12.39 5.57
N ALA A 44 -2.73 -11.13 5.99
CA ALA A 44 -1.42 -10.58 6.30
C ALA A 44 -0.71 -11.40 7.40
N SER A 45 -1.44 -11.79 8.44
CA SER A 45 -0.90 -12.59 9.56
C SER A 45 -0.41 -13.99 9.17
N LYS A 46 -0.81 -14.51 8.00
CA LYS A 46 -0.36 -15.81 7.49
C LYS A 46 1.01 -15.76 6.82
N ALA A 47 1.65 -14.59 6.76
CA ALA A 47 3.02 -14.49 6.27
C ALA A 47 4.01 -15.19 7.22
N PRO A 48 5.13 -15.75 6.70
CA PRO A 48 6.20 -16.22 7.56
C PRO A 48 6.89 -15.03 8.25
N SER A 49 7.47 -15.27 9.42
CA SER A 49 8.29 -14.29 10.14
C SER A 49 9.51 -14.95 10.78
N GLY A 50 10.57 -14.18 10.98
CA GLY A 50 11.80 -14.66 11.60
C GLY A 50 11.53 -15.32 12.95
N SER A 51 11.88 -16.60 13.09
CA SER A 51 11.60 -17.43 14.27
C SER A 51 10.13 -17.35 14.75
N ASN A 52 9.19 -17.13 13.83
CA ASN A 52 7.75 -16.97 14.09
C ASN A 52 7.39 -15.82 15.07
N HIS A 53 8.20 -14.76 15.16
CA HIS A 53 7.95 -13.65 16.09
C HIS A 53 6.71 -12.82 15.77
N GLN A 54 6.25 -12.82 14.50
CA GLN A 54 5.11 -12.03 14.04
C GLN A 54 5.19 -10.56 14.50
N PRO A 55 6.29 -9.84 14.19
CA PRO A 55 6.63 -8.57 14.81
C PRO A 55 5.85 -7.41 14.19
N TRP A 56 4.52 -7.53 14.13
CA TRP A 56 3.64 -6.61 13.42
C TRP A 56 2.44 -6.18 14.24
N ILE A 57 2.11 -4.89 14.12
CA ILE A 57 0.83 -4.31 14.48
C ILE A 57 0.31 -3.57 13.26
N PHE A 58 -0.98 -3.72 12.94
CA PHE A 58 -1.61 -3.03 11.82
C PHE A 58 -2.57 -1.98 12.38
N VAL A 59 -2.15 -0.70 12.34
CA VAL A 59 -3.03 0.39 12.76
C VAL A 59 -3.98 0.72 11.62
N VAL A 60 -5.29 0.74 11.90
CA VAL A 60 -6.33 1.08 10.91
C VAL A 60 -6.91 2.45 11.22
N ALA A 61 -6.74 3.41 10.31
CA ALA A 61 -7.38 4.72 10.35
C ALA A 61 -8.58 4.74 9.39
N ASP A 62 -9.78 4.43 9.92
CA ASP A 62 -11.06 4.41 9.20
C ASP A 62 -12.00 5.58 9.60
N ARG A 63 -11.58 6.44 10.53
CA ARG A 63 -12.39 7.50 11.17
C ARG A 63 -11.65 8.82 11.30
N ASP A 64 -12.43 9.89 11.40
CA ASP A 64 -11.93 11.22 11.75
C ASP A 64 -11.71 11.38 13.26
N PRO A 65 -10.78 12.25 13.68
CA PRO A 65 -9.95 13.15 12.86
C PRO A 65 -8.70 12.50 12.25
N VAL A 66 -8.37 11.26 12.64
CA VAL A 66 -7.10 10.60 12.29
C VAL A 66 -6.91 10.50 10.78
N LYS A 67 -7.89 9.97 10.05
CA LYS A 67 -7.80 9.79 8.60
C LYS A 67 -7.61 11.11 7.86
N THR A 68 -8.38 12.14 8.22
CA THR A 68 -8.25 13.48 7.64
C THR A 68 -6.86 14.05 7.86
N ARG A 69 -6.32 13.97 9.09
CA ARG A 69 -5.00 14.51 9.40
C ARG A 69 -3.87 13.83 8.62
N LEU A 70 -3.96 12.51 8.40
CA LEU A 70 -3.01 11.77 7.55
C LEU A 70 -3.06 12.21 6.09
N ALA A 71 -4.27 12.41 5.56
CA ALA A 71 -4.46 12.85 4.18
C ALA A 71 -3.99 14.29 3.94
N GLU A 72 -4.25 15.19 4.89
CA GLU A 72 -3.78 16.58 4.84
C GLU A 72 -2.26 16.64 4.91
N ALA A 73 -1.62 15.94 5.84
CA ALA A 73 -0.16 15.95 5.95
C ALA A 73 0.55 15.47 4.66
N LEU A 74 0.02 14.44 4.00
CA LEU A 74 0.56 13.99 2.70
C LEU A 74 0.32 14.99 1.58
N ARG A 75 -0.83 15.66 1.57
CA ARG A 75 -1.13 16.73 0.62
C ARG A 75 -0.19 17.91 0.81
N ASP A 76 -0.02 18.39 2.05
CA ASP A 76 0.85 19.51 2.38
C ASP A 76 2.30 19.22 1.96
N TYR A 77 2.82 18.04 2.29
CA TYR A 77 4.15 17.59 1.84
C TYR A 77 4.29 17.62 0.31
N TYR A 78 3.24 17.20 -0.42
CA TYR A 78 3.26 17.22 -1.88
C TYR A 78 3.21 18.64 -2.45
N GLU A 79 2.32 19.49 -1.94
CA GLU A 79 2.13 20.87 -2.43
C GLU A 79 3.36 21.76 -2.20
N GLU A 80 4.07 21.54 -1.11
CA GLU A 80 5.28 22.29 -0.73
C GLU A 80 6.58 21.67 -1.27
N GLY A 81 6.52 20.42 -1.75
CA GLY A 81 7.68 19.61 -2.06
C GLY A 81 8.11 19.62 -3.54
N PRO A 82 9.37 19.27 -3.85
CA PRO A 82 9.88 19.15 -5.22
C PRO A 82 9.17 18.05 -6.03
N LEU A 83 8.43 17.16 -5.36
CA LEU A 83 7.67 16.09 -5.98
C LEU A 83 6.58 16.62 -6.92
N LYS A 84 5.93 17.74 -6.57
CA LYS A 84 4.91 18.37 -7.42
C LYS A 84 5.50 18.81 -8.77
N THR A 85 6.63 19.50 -8.75
CA THR A 85 7.32 19.92 -9.98
C THR A 85 7.75 18.73 -10.84
N LEU A 86 8.19 17.64 -10.21
CA LEU A 86 8.53 16.40 -10.93
C LEU A 86 7.31 15.78 -11.61
N VAL A 87 6.16 15.76 -10.95
CA VAL A 87 4.91 15.25 -11.51
C VAL A 87 4.43 16.12 -12.68
N GLU A 88 4.41 17.45 -12.52
CA GLU A 88 4.00 18.41 -13.56
C GLU A 88 4.88 18.33 -14.81
N SER A 89 6.20 18.22 -14.64
CA SER A 89 7.14 18.08 -15.76
C SER A 89 6.99 16.74 -16.48
N SER A 90 6.67 15.68 -15.75
CA SER A 90 6.48 14.33 -16.31
C SER A 90 5.20 14.18 -17.11
N GLN A 91 4.21 15.08 -16.98
CA GLN A 91 3.02 15.06 -17.84
C GLN A 91 3.34 15.31 -19.33
N LYS A 92 4.52 15.88 -19.61
CA LYS A 92 5.01 16.17 -20.97
C LYS A 92 5.83 15.03 -21.61
N THR A 93 6.11 13.94 -20.88
CA THR A 93 6.83 12.78 -21.43
C THR A 93 6.00 12.08 -22.50
N GLU A 94 6.64 11.48 -23.51
CA GLU A 94 5.95 10.67 -24.54
C GLU A 94 5.54 9.28 -24.02
N ASP A 95 6.14 8.78 -22.92
CA ASP A 95 5.80 7.49 -22.32
C ASP A 95 4.46 7.52 -21.56
N SER A 96 3.43 6.91 -22.17
CA SER A 96 2.10 6.75 -21.58
C SER A 96 2.07 6.04 -20.22
N SER A 97 2.98 5.10 -19.97
CA SER A 97 3.07 4.36 -18.70
C SER A 97 3.56 5.27 -17.59
N GLN A 98 4.59 6.07 -17.88
CA GLN A 98 5.13 7.06 -16.96
C GLN A 98 4.08 8.13 -16.63
N ARG A 99 3.36 8.65 -17.63
CA ARG A 99 2.25 9.61 -17.41
C ARG A 99 1.18 9.03 -16.48
N LEU A 100 0.72 7.81 -16.74
CA LEU A 100 -0.30 7.17 -15.90
C LEU A 100 0.18 6.97 -14.46
N MET A 101 1.46 6.59 -14.27
CA MET A 101 2.04 6.46 -12.93
C MET A 101 2.01 7.79 -12.18
N MET A 102 2.43 8.88 -12.84
CA MET A 102 2.54 10.21 -12.26
C MET A 102 1.17 10.81 -11.93
N SER A 103 0.19 10.75 -12.85
CA SER A 103 -1.19 11.17 -12.55
C SER A 103 -1.81 10.36 -11.41
N GLY A 104 -1.48 9.07 -11.32
CA GLY A 104 -1.88 8.26 -10.19
C GLY A 104 -1.25 8.74 -8.88
N ALA A 105 0.06 9.04 -8.89
CA ALA A 105 0.78 9.53 -7.72
C ALA A 105 0.20 10.87 -7.24
N GLU A 106 -0.04 11.81 -8.16
CA GLU A 106 -0.73 13.07 -7.89
C GLU A 106 -2.07 12.85 -7.19
N ASN A 107 -2.91 11.96 -7.73
CA ASN A 107 -4.20 11.65 -7.13
C ASN A 107 -4.06 11.02 -5.75
N PHE A 108 -3.03 10.19 -5.52
CA PHE A 108 -2.76 9.63 -4.20
C PHE A 108 -2.43 10.74 -3.18
N PHE A 109 -1.51 11.65 -3.50
CA PHE A 109 -1.12 12.72 -2.57
C PHE A 109 -2.25 13.71 -2.31
N THR A 110 -2.99 14.08 -3.36
CA THR A 110 -4.05 15.09 -3.23
C THR A 110 -5.34 14.47 -2.68
N ASN A 111 -5.78 13.32 -3.17
CA ASN A 111 -7.11 12.76 -2.89
C ASN A 111 -7.11 11.54 -1.96
N LEU A 112 -6.08 11.36 -1.13
CA LEU A 112 -5.98 10.23 -0.20
C LEU A 112 -7.23 10.04 0.67
N ARG A 113 -7.86 11.14 1.10
CA ARG A 113 -9.07 11.13 1.95
C ARG A 113 -10.23 10.33 1.34
N THR A 114 -10.27 10.18 0.02
CA THR A 114 -11.29 9.38 -0.69
C THR A 114 -11.16 7.88 -0.42
N ALA A 115 -9.99 7.41 0.03
CA ALA A 115 -9.85 6.05 0.52
C ALA A 115 -10.68 5.90 1.82
N PRO A 116 -11.60 4.91 1.90
CA PRO A 116 -12.39 4.66 3.09
C PRO A 116 -11.55 4.44 4.35
N ALA A 117 -10.44 3.70 4.25
CA ALA A 117 -9.51 3.47 5.34
C ALA A 117 -8.04 3.51 4.89
N ILE A 118 -7.15 3.75 5.85
CA ILE A 118 -5.69 3.70 5.68
C ILE A 118 -5.14 2.72 6.73
N ILE A 119 -4.37 1.73 6.29
CA ILE A 119 -3.70 0.76 7.16
C ILE A 119 -2.21 1.15 7.24
N ILE A 120 -1.68 1.23 8.46
CA ILE A 120 -0.27 1.49 8.74
C ILE A 120 0.32 0.23 9.41
N PRO A 121 0.98 -0.64 8.65
CA PRO A 121 1.77 -1.73 9.20
C PRO A 121 2.97 -1.18 9.96
N CYS A 122 3.12 -1.58 11.20
CA CYS A 122 4.23 -1.19 12.07
C CYS A 122 5.01 -2.42 12.49
N LEU A 123 6.34 -2.36 12.39
CA LEU A 123 7.23 -3.26 13.11
C LEU A 123 7.06 -2.99 14.61
N TYR A 124 6.91 -4.04 15.40
CA TYR A 124 6.76 -3.94 16.85
C TYR A 124 7.45 -5.11 17.54
N LYS A 125 8.23 -4.83 18.59
CA LYS A 125 9.02 -5.84 19.33
C LYS A 125 9.85 -6.74 18.41
N LEU A 126 10.48 -6.13 17.41
CA LEU A 126 11.32 -6.84 16.46
C LEU A 126 12.60 -7.35 17.15
N SER A 127 12.81 -8.67 17.11
CA SER A 127 13.99 -9.34 17.68
C SER A 127 14.64 -10.36 16.74
N SER A 128 13.97 -10.70 15.63
CA SER A 128 14.43 -11.66 14.63
C SER A 128 13.93 -11.23 13.25
N PRO A 129 14.73 -11.36 12.19
CA PRO A 129 16.13 -11.83 12.15
C PRO A 129 17.16 -10.83 12.71
N THR A 130 16.71 -9.67 13.17
CA THR A 130 17.52 -8.59 13.76
C THR A 130 16.65 -7.84 14.75
N SER A 131 17.25 -7.11 15.69
CA SER A 131 16.56 -6.09 16.51
C SER A 131 16.72 -4.67 15.96
N GLU A 132 17.56 -4.47 14.94
CA GLU A 132 17.84 -3.16 14.34
C GLU A 132 16.80 -2.83 13.26
N MET A 133 15.90 -1.89 13.55
CA MET A 133 14.75 -1.53 12.69
C MET A 133 15.15 -0.94 11.33
N ASN A 134 16.34 -0.33 11.21
CA ASN A 134 16.80 0.39 10.00
C ASN A 134 17.60 -0.49 9.03
N THR A 135 17.39 -1.80 9.06
CA THR A 135 18.12 -2.76 8.24
C THR A 135 17.20 -3.43 7.22
N LEU A 136 17.76 -3.91 6.11
CA LEU A 136 17.01 -4.73 5.14
C LEU A 136 16.38 -5.96 5.81
N ALA A 137 17.07 -6.54 6.79
CA ALA A 137 16.63 -7.70 7.54
C ALA A 137 15.39 -7.40 8.40
N ALA A 138 15.23 -6.18 8.92
CA ALA A 138 14.04 -5.80 9.68
C ALA A 138 12.76 -5.86 8.85
N GLY A 139 12.84 -5.44 7.57
CA GLY A 139 11.72 -5.48 6.64
C GLY A 139 11.30 -6.89 6.20
N SER A 140 12.17 -7.89 6.39
CA SER A 140 12.02 -9.24 5.80
C SER A 140 10.74 -9.98 6.21
N SER A 141 10.15 -9.63 7.36
CA SER A 141 8.88 -10.21 7.82
C SER A 141 7.68 -9.34 7.45
N ILE A 142 7.70 -8.04 7.79
CA ILE A 142 6.55 -7.14 7.62
C ILE A 142 6.16 -6.97 6.15
N TYR A 143 7.11 -6.92 5.21
CA TYR A 143 6.78 -6.74 3.79
C TYR A 143 6.14 -7.98 3.15
N LEU A 144 6.36 -9.18 3.70
CA LEU A 144 5.64 -10.39 3.28
C LEU A 144 4.18 -10.34 3.76
N ALA A 145 3.95 -9.89 4.99
CA ALA A 145 2.60 -9.67 5.52
C ALA A 145 1.85 -8.61 4.71
N VAL A 146 2.51 -7.50 4.37
CA VAL A 146 1.97 -6.49 3.46
C VAL A 146 1.63 -7.10 2.10
N GLN A 147 2.50 -7.91 1.50
CA GLN A 147 2.20 -8.52 0.21
C GLN A 147 0.97 -9.44 0.27
N ASN A 148 0.85 -10.28 1.31
CA ASN A 148 -0.34 -11.11 1.51
C ASN A 148 -1.62 -10.25 1.62
N MET A 149 -1.54 -9.13 2.35
CA MET A 149 -2.63 -8.16 2.48
C MET A 149 -3.08 -7.60 1.12
N LEU A 150 -2.14 -7.21 0.27
CA LEU A 150 -2.46 -6.65 -1.06
C LEU A 150 -3.14 -7.69 -1.96
N LEU A 151 -2.68 -8.94 -1.91
CA LEU A 151 -3.26 -10.05 -2.68
C LEU A 151 -4.66 -10.40 -2.17
N ALA A 152 -4.86 -10.48 -0.86
CA ALA A 152 -6.17 -10.72 -0.26
C ALA A 152 -7.15 -9.60 -0.57
N ALA A 153 -6.72 -8.34 -0.47
CA ALA A 153 -7.54 -7.19 -0.87
C ALA A 153 -7.97 -7.31 -2.34
N ARG A 154 -7.02 -7.63 -3.24
CA ARG A 154 -7.34 -7.85 -4.66
C ARG A 154 -8.33 -9.00 -4.87
N ALA A 155 -8.17 -10.11 -4.15
CA ALA A 155 -9.09 -11.26 -4.20
C ALA A 155 -10.50 -10.88 -3.72
N LEU A 156 -10.62 -9.97 -2.76
CA LEU A 156 -11.89 -9.46 -2.24
C LEU A 156 -12.47 -8.29 -3.06
N GLY A 157 -11.86 -7.94 -4.19
CA GLY A 157 -12.29 -6.82 -5.04
C GLY A 157 -11.94 -5.42 -4.49
N LEU A 158 -11.11 -5.35 -3.45
CA LEU A 158 -10.63 -4.11 -2.85
C LEU A 158 -9.35 -3.62 -3.56
N GLY A 159 -9.33 -2.33 -3.85
CA GLY A 159 -8.18 -1.64 -4.41
C GLY A 159 -7.26 -1.11 -3.32
N THR A 160 -5.97 -1.34 -3.47
CA THR A 160 -4.95 -0.86 -2.52
C THR A 160 -3.62 -0.60 -3.24
N LEU A 161 -2.66 -0.02 -2.53
CA LEU A 161 -1.25 0.04 -2.92
C LEU A 161 -0.35 -0.10 -1.69
N MET A 162 0.87 -0.59 -1.90
CA MET A 162 1.96 -0.37 -0.95
C MET A 162 2.71 0.90 -1.35
N THR A 163 2.93 1.78 -0.37
CA THR A 163 3.82 2.93 -0.50
C THR A 163 4.65 3.13 0.76
N THR A 164 5.87 3.65 0.57
CA THR A 164 6.74 4.11 1.64
C THR A 164 6.52 5.59 1.98
N SER A 165 5.48 6.24 1.44
CA SER A 165 5.15 7.65 1.72
C SER A 165 4.88 7.95 3.21
N HIS A 166 4.72 6.92 4.06
CA HIS A 166 4.69 7.10 5.52
C HIS A 166 5.94 7.83 6.04
N SER A 167 7.11 7.60 5.42
CA SER A 167 8.37 8.23 5.84
C SER A 167 8.39 9.74 5.61
N LEU A 168 7.49 10.25 4.76
CA LEU A 168 7.39 11.68 4.46
C LEU A 168 6.63 12.45 5.55
N ILE A 169 5.82 11.74 6.35
CA ILE A 169 4.93 12.30 7.37
C ILE A 169 4.99 11.48 8.67
N GLU A 170 6.16 10.90 8.98
CA GLU A 170 6.30 9.94 10.07
C GLU A 170 5.91 10.54 11.43
N GLU A 171 6.32 11.78 11.69
CA GLU A 171 5.97 12.50 12.92
C GLU A 171 4.45 12.61 13.10
N VAL A 172 3.73 13.01 12.05
CA VAL A 172 2.27 13.11 12.07
C VAL A 172 1.64 11.73 12.28
N ILE A 173 2.11 10.69 11.59
CA ILE A 173 1.61 9.32 11.76
C ILE A 173 1.77 8.88 13.22
N ARG A 174 2.96 9.07 13.80
CA ARG A 174 3.22 8.67 15.20
C ARG A 174 2.31 9.38 16.18
N GLU A 175 2.11 10.68 15.99
CA GLU A 175 1.23 11.51 16.82
C GLU A 175 -0.23 11.03 16.76
N VAL A 176 -0.82 10.99 15.56
CA VAL A 176 -2.27 10.75 15.41
C VAL A 176 -2.67 9.31 15.63
N CYS A 177 -1.78 8.37 15.30
CA CYS A 177 -1.99 6.94 15.52
C CYS A 177 -1.49 6.48 16.89
N ARG A 178 -0.87 7.37 17.68
CA ARG A 178 -0.28 7.08 19.00
C ARG A 178 0.68 5.90 18.96
N ILE A 179 1.57 5.90 17.97
CA ILE A 179 2.55 4.83 17.78
C ILE A 179 3.65 4.98 18.83
N PRO A 180 3.94 3.94 19.63
CA PRO A 180 4.96 4.02 20.67
C PRO A 180 6.38 4.12 20.06
N GLU A 181 7.34 4.57 20.87
CA GLU A 181 8.74 4.74 20.45
C GLU A 181 9.41 3.43 20.01
N ASP A 182 8.99 2.30 20.58
CA ASP A 182 9.50 0.95 20.26
C ASP A 182 8.78 0.29 19.06
N ALA A 183 8.01 1.07 18.30
CA ALA A 183 7.40 0.66 17.04
C ALA A 183 7.87 1.54 15.88
N GLN A 184 7.94 0.94 14.69
CA GLN A 184 8.35 1.63 13.45
C GLN A 184 7.30 1.44 12.35
N PRO A 185 6.65 2.51 11.86
CA PRO A 185 5.84 2.44 10.64
C PRO A 185 6.69 1.93 9.46
N ALA A 186 6.16 0.97 8.71
CA ALA A 186 6.86 0.35 7.58
C ALA A 186 6.19 0.62 6.22
N ALA A 187 4.91 0.95 6.21
CA ALA A 187 4.16 1.29 5.00
C ALA A 187 2.94 2.17 5.33
N LEU A 188 2.36 2.79 4.30
CA LEU A 188 1.03 3.40 4.34
C LEU A 188 0.19 2.76 3.24
N ILE A 189 -0.94 2.17 3.59
CA ILE A 189 -1.73 1.31 2.71
C ILE A 189 -3.18 1.78 2.70
N PRO A 190 -3.59 2.65 1.75
CA PRO A 190 -4.98 3.01 1.58
C PRO A 190 -5.76 1.81 1.02
N ILE A 191 -7.01 1.66 1.45
CA ILE A 191 -7.87 0.54 1.03
C ILE A 191 -9.30 1.01 0.83
N GLY A 192 -9.94 0.50 -0.23
CA GLY A 192 -11.30 0.86 -0.61
C GLY A 192 -11.78 0.10 -1.84
N PHE A 193 -13.03 0.31 -2.23
CA PHE A 193 -13.50 -0.14 -3.53
C PHE A 193 -12.90 0.72 -4.64
N PRO A 194 -12.28 0.12 -5.68
CA PRO A 194 -11.57 0.89 -6.70
C PRO A 194 -12.57 1.63 -7.60
N ALA A 195 -12.28 2.89 -7.92
CA ALA A 195 -13.01 3.66 -8.93
C ALA A 195 -12.56 3.36 -10.37
N VAL A 196 -11.57 2.48 -10.52
CA VAL A 196 -10.99 2.05 -11.79
C VAL A 196 -11.02 0.53 -11.88
N LYS A 197 -10.92 -0.02 -13.10
CA LYS A 197 -10.87 -1.48 -13.27
C LYS A 197 -9.50 -2.03 -12.90
N PHE A 198 -9.49 -3.24 -12.34
CA PHE A 198 -8.27 -4.05 -12.33
C PHE A 198 -7.86 -4.40 -13.75
N GLY A 199 -6.57 -4.63 -13.94
CA GLY A 199 -6.00 -5.01 -15.22
C GLY A 199 -4.56 -5.46 -15.06
N PRO A 200 -4.00 -6.11 -16.09
CA PRO A 200 -2.68 -6.71 -16.02
C PRO A 200 -1.60 -5.65 -15.75
N THR A 201 -0.56 -6.06 -15.03
CA THR A 201 0.65 -5.25 -14.88
C THR A 201 1.62 -5.49 -16.03
N LYS A 202 2.32 -4.42 -16.45
CA LYS A 202 3.49 -4.56 -17.33
C LYS A 202 4.71 -4.82 -16.45
N ARG A 203 5.44 -5.89 -16.75
CA ARG A 203 6.68 -6.31 -16.07
C ARG A 203 7.74 -6.64 -17.10
N LYS A 204 9.01 -6.62 -16.69
CA LYS A 204 10.10 -7.13 -17.51
C LYS A 204 9.82 -8.60 -17.86
N PRO A 205 10.17 -9.07 -19.07
CA PRO A 205 10.19 -10.49 -19.39
C PRO A 205 10.91 -11.31 -18.31
N VAL A 206 10.39 -12.49 -17.97
CA VAL A 206 10.99 -13.36 -16.93
C VAL A 206 12.46 -13.65 -17.22
N ARG A 207 12.82 -13.84 -18.50
CA ARG A 207 14.20 -14.06 -18.97
C ARG A 207 15.17 -12.93 -18.62
N ASP A 208 14.68 -11.72 -18.34
CA ASP A 208 15.51 -10.57 -17.97
C ASP A 208 15.73 -10.48 -16.44
N ILE A 209 15.05 -11.31 -15.65
CA ILE A 209 15.08 -11.30 -14.17
C ILE A 209 15.36 -12.69 -13.57
N ILE A 210 15.62 -13.70 -14.41
CA ILE A 210 16.00 -15.03 -13.98
C ILE A 210 17.37 -15.37 -14.55
N VAL A 211 18.26 -15.84 -13.69
CA VAL A 211 19.57 -16.34 -14.09
C VAL A 211 19.76 -17.73 -13.48
N TRP A 212 20.26 -18.68 -14.27
CA TRP A 212 20.45 -20.07 -13.85
C TRP A 212 21.92 -20.30 -13.49
N ASN A 213 22.15 -20.96 -12.36
CA ASN A 213 23.46 -21.39 -11.84
C ASN A 213 24.41 -20.27 -11.39
N GLN A 214 24.61 -19.20 -12.19
CA GLN A 214 25.57 -18.12 -11.89
C GLN A 214 25.06 -16.78 -12.40
N TRP A 215 25.20 -15.71 -11.61
CA TRP A 215 24.66 -14.36 -11.81
C TRP A 215 24.93 -13.64 -13.14
N LYS A 216 25.79 -14.18 -14.03
CA LYS A 216 26.34 -13.47 -15.19
C LYS A 216 25.36 -12.59 -15.95
#